data_AF-A0A146F6R2-F1
#
_entry.id   AF-A0A146F6R2-F1
#
_cell.length_a   1.000
_cell.length_b   1.000
_cell.length_c   1.000
_cell.angle_alpha   90.00
_cell.angle_beta   90.00
_cell.angle_gamma   90.00
#
_symmetry.space_group_name_H-M   'P 1'
#
loop_
_entity.id
_entity.type
_entity.pdbx_description
1 polymer ?
#
loop_
_entity_poly.entity_id
_entity_poly.type
_entity_poly.pdbx_seq_one_letter_code
_entity_poly.pdbx_strand_id
1 'polypeptide(L)'
;MPPHLHPRSRSTSSLFAGTLLASLVVVGLPHVFPCPAPRRTFADSEMIMSADGQPIQRIRRRRRKDEELLSQDGNLLAQTQPAADEEVSTFLQLEEEAQRLAKAGHECPVPKPRGILGELLGFTSSGDMPTSTTTQSQRVGEDTEIDWTTYMQQISLYLSGERDYTLIKGSTGPLVYPAGHVYSYTFLYHLTDEGRDIFFGQILFAVLYLITLVVVLCCYRQSGAPPYLLPLLVLSKRLHSVYVLRLFNDGLAALAMWVAILLFMNRKWTAAVAVWSTGVAIKMTLLLLAPAIAVVTVLSLSLGPSVLLAIPFLQNNPAGYLSRAFELTRQFMFKWTVNWRFVGEELFLSKKFSLALLAIHIVLLGAFAVTGWLRPSGSSLPVFIQNLLAGRQRTVSLSRPYIMTVMLSSLAVGLLCARSLHYQFFAYLSWATPFLLWRAGSHPILLYLIWAMQEWAWNVFPSTNLSSVVVVLALAAQSFGVLANSASAFDNMRSKLSGKEHIQ
;
A
#
# COMPACT_ATOMS: atom_id res chain seq x y z
N MET A 1 4.30 43.20 -2.88
CA MET A 1 4.13 41.89 -3.55
C MET A 1 4.39 40.78 -2.52
N PRO A 2 3.55 39.73 -2.41
CA PRO A 2 3.86 38.62 -1.53
C PRO A 2 5.15 37.91 -2.02
N PRO A 3 5.99 37.38 -1.12
CA PRO A 3 7.27 36.77 -1.49
C PRO A 3 7.07 35.59 -2.45
N HIS A 4 8.07 35.32 -3.30
CA HIS A 4 7.99 34.33 -4.39
C HIS A 4 7.61 32.90 -3.96
N LEU A 5 7.71 32.57 -2.66
CA LEU A 5 7.37 31.28 -2.07
C LEU A 5 6.09 31.30 -1.20
N HIS A 6 5.27 32.36 -1.29
CA HIS A 6 4.03 32.46 -0.51
C HIS A 6 2.94 31.53 -1.08
N PRO A 7 2.16 30.79 -0.27
CA PRO A 7 1.15 29.82 -0.74
C PRO A 7 -0.03 30.42 -1.52
N ARG A 8 -0.15 31.75 -1.58
CA ARG A 8 -1.10 32.49 -2.43
C ARG A 8 -0.45 33.14 -3.67
N SER A 9 0.85 32.89 -3.91
CA SER A 9 1.57 33.42 -5.07
C SER A 9 1.19 32.68 -6.35
N ARG A 10 1.06 33.41 -7.46
CA ARG A 10 0.86 32.82 -8.81
C ARG A 10 1.90 31.75 -9.14
N SER A 11 3.13 31.90 -8.64
CA SER A 11 4.22 30.92 -8.80
C SER A 11 3.98 29.58 -8.10
N THR A 12 3.22 29.56 -7.00
CA THR A 12 2.88 28.30 -6.31
C THR A 12 1.73 27.58 -6.98
N SER A 13 0.78 28.33 -7.56
CA SER A 13 -0.29 27.77 -8.38
C SER A 13 0.24 27.19 -9.69
N SER A 14 1.22 27.83 -10.33
CA SER A 14 1.86 27.28 -11.54
C SER A 14 2.66 26.02 -11.23
N LEU A 15 3.32 25.94 -10.08
CA LEU A 15 4.06 24.74 -9.68
C LEU A 15 3.11 23.58 -9.35
N PHE A 16 1.99 23.85 -8.66
CA PHE A 16 0.93 22.87 -8.42
C PHE A 16 0.35 22.33 -9.73
N ALA A 17 -0.02 23.23 -10.65
CA ALA A 17 -0.55 22.85 -11.96
C ALA A 17 0.50 22.08 -12.78
N GLY A 18 1.76 22.48 -12.71
CA GLY A 18 2.89 21.79 -13.35
C GLY A 18 3.10 20.39 -12.79
N THR A 19 3.05 20.20 -11.47
CA THR A 19 3.14 18.86 -10.87
C THR A 19 1.93 17.99 -11.19
N LEU A 20 0.72 18.55 -11.23
CA LEU A 20 -0.48 17.81 -11.63
C LEU A 20 -0.39 17.38 -13.10
N LEU A 21 0.04 18.28 -13.98
CA LEU A 21 0.27 17.97 -15.39
C LEU A 21 1.37 16.92 -15.56
N ALA A 22 2.48 17.05 -14.82
CA ALA A 22 3.54 16.04 -14.82
C ALA A 22 3.02 14.68 -14.36
N SER A 23 2.10 14.63 -13.39
CA SER A 23 1.50 13.37 -12.96
C SER A 23 0.61 12.75 -14.04
N LEU A 24 -0.17 13.58 -14.76
CA LEU A 24 -0.95 13.12 -15.91
C LEU A 24 -0.04 12.56 -17.00
N VAL A 25 1.12 13.20 -17.24
CA VAL A 25 2.10 12.73 -18.22
C VAL A 25 2.76 11.43 -17.76
N VAL A 26 3.19 11.31 -16.50
CA VAL A 26 3.85 10.10 -15.99
C VAL A 26 2.87 8.92 -15.93
N VAL A 27 1.63 9.16 -15.53
CA VAL A 27 0.54 8.16 -15.55
C VAL A 27 0.14 7.82 -16.98
N GLY A 28 0.09 8.80 -17.87
CA GLY A 28 -0.38 8.66 -19.25
C GLY A 28 0.68 8.14 -20.24
N LEU A 29 1.97 8.35 -19.97
CA LEU A 29 3.08 7.94 -20.85
C LEU A 29 3.03 6.45 -21.21
N PRO A 30 2.75 5.52 -20.25
CA PRO A 30 2.59 4.10 -20.55
C PRO A 30 1.39 3.78 -21.47
N HIS A 31 0.43 4.69 -21.63
CA HIS A 31 -0.77 4.50 -22.44
C HIS A 31 -0.72 5.26 -23.79
N VAL A 32 0.07 6.34 -23.90
CA VAL A 32 0.26 7.13 -25.12
C VAL A 32 1.28 6.51 -26.06
N PHE A 33 2.30 5.83 -25.51
CA PHE A 33 3.22 5.02 -26.29
C PHE A 33 2.77 3.56 -26.23
N PRO A 34 2.10 3.03 -27.28
CA PRO A 34 1.93 1.60 -27.38
C PRO A 34 3.33 0.97 -27.37
N CYS A 35 3.57 0.05 -26.44
CA CYS A 35 4.74 -0.84 -26.54
C CYS A 35 4.85 -1.33 -27.98
N PRO A 36 6.05 -1.34 -28.59
CA PRO A 36 6.23 -1.86 -29.93
C PRO A 36 6.07 -3.38 -29.85
N ALA A 37 4.84 -3.85 -30.01
CA ALA A 37 4.55 -5.26 -30.20
C ALA A 37 3.36 -5.42 -31.17
N PRO A 38 3.49 -6.30 -32.16
CA PRO A 38 2.58 -6.34 -33.30
C PRO A 38 1.24 -6.97 -32.91
N ARG A 39 0.17 -6.40 -33.44
CA ARG A 39 -1.17 -7.00 -33.46
C ARG A 39 -1.14 -8.27 -34.29
N ARG A 40 -1.31 -9.46 -33.70
CA ARG A 40 -2.05 -10.57 -34.34
C ARG A 40 -2.79 -11.41 -33.29
N THR A 41 -4.11 -11.35 -33.45
CA THR A 41 -5.17 -12.23 -32.96
C THR A 41 -4.88 -13.71 -33.22
N PHE A 42 -5.01 -14.56 -32.20
CA PHE A 42 -5.57 -15.91 -32.32
C PHE A 42 -6.21 -16.31 -30.99
N ALA A 43 -7.54 -16.28 -30.96
CA ALA A 43 -8.35 -17.06 -30.05
C ALA A 43 -9.59 -17.50 -30.84
N ASP A 44 -9.62 -18.77 -31.22
CA ASP A 44 -10.85 -19.54 -31.32
C ASP A 44 -10.54 -20.88 -30.63
N SER A 45 -11.27 -21.16 -29.56
CA SER A 45 -11.44 -22.50 -29.04
C SER A 45 -12.90 -22.60 -28.64
N GLU A 46 -13.70 -23.01 -29.62
CA GLU A 46 -15.03 -23.54 -29.42
C GLU A 46 -14.98 -24.70 -28.41
N MET A 47 -15.69 -24.56 -27.30
CA MET A 47 -16.10 -25.71 -26.49
C MET A 47 -17.33 -26.34 -27.16
N ILE A 48 -17.15 -27.49 -27.81
CA ILE A 48 -18.29 -28.27 -28.29
C ILE A 48 -18.91 -29.00 -27.09
N MET A 49 -20.13 -28.63 -26.75
CA MET A 49 -21.00 -29.31 -25.78
C MET A 49 -21.71 -30.49 -26.47
N SER A 50 -21.85 -31.63 -25.78
CA SER A 50 -22.82 -32.66 -26.19
C SER A 50 -24.20 -32.31 -25.60
N ALA A 51 -25.29 -32.74 -26.24
CA ALA A 51 -26.67 -32.28 -26.00
C ALA A 51 -27.22 -32.45 -24.56
N ASP A 52 -26.50 -33.16 -23.67
CA ASP A 52 -26.90 -33.39 -22.28
C ASP A 52 -25.99 -32.70 -21.22
N GLY A 53 -25.14 -31.74 -21.62
CA GLY A 53 -24.55 -30.76 -20.69
C GLY A 53 -23.42 -31.22 -19.75
N GLN A 54 -22.62 -32.24 -20.10
CA GLN A 54 -21.41 -32.63 -19.35
C GLN A 54 -20.12 -32.48 -20.20
N PRO A 55 -18.99 -32.00 -19.62
CA PRO A 55 -17.73 -31.81 -20.35
C PRO A 55 -16.95 -33.12 -20.55
N ILE A 56 -16.50 -33.38 -21.78
CA ILE A 56 -15.70 -34.58 -22.14
C ILE A 56 -14.20 -34.29 -21.94
N GLN A 57 -13.56 -34.91 -20.95
CA GLN A 57 -12.09 -34.94 -20.83
C GLN A 57 -11.48 -36.07 -21.67
N ARG A 58 -10.55 -35.74 -22.58
CA ARG A 58 -9.76 -36.74 -23.31
C ARG A 58 -8.56 -37.20 -22.49
N ILE A 59 -8.59 -38.45 -22.06
CA ILE A 59 -7.47 -39.22 -21.49
C ILE A 59 -6.38 -39.45 -22.55
N ARG A 60 -5.10 -39.20 -22.22
CA ARG A 60 -3.95 -39.69 -23.01
C ARG A 60 -3.03 -40.57 -22.14
N ARG A 61 -2.95 -41.86 -22.53
CA ARG A 61 -2.07 -42.92 -21.98
C ARG A 61 -0.61 -42.81 -22.47
N ARG A 62 0.36 -43.08 -21.59
CA ARG A 62 1.56 -43.98 -21.72
C ARG A 62 2.55 -43.64 -20.58
N ARG A 63 3.30 -44.54 -19.93
CA ARG A 63 3.68 -45.95 -20.16
C ARG A 63 4.17 -46.58 -18.83
N ARG A 64 3.88 -47.88 -18.69
CA ARG A 64 4.13 -48.84 -17.60
C ARG A 64 5.60 -49.29 -17.48
N LYS A 65 6.06 -49.62 -16.26
CA LYS A 65 6.99 -50.75 -16.00
C LYS A 65 6.79 -51.28 -14.57
N ASP A 66 6.67 -52.60 -14.47
CA ASP A 66 6.18 -53.42 -13.37
C ASP A 66 7.24 -53.80 -12.32
N GLU A 67 6.83 -54.16 -11.09
CA GLU A 67 7.07 -55.49 -10.48
C GLU A 67 6.18 -55.73 -9.22
N GLU A 68 5.60 -56.94 -9.16
CA GLU A 68 4.64 -57.50 -8.19
C GLU A 68 5.36 -58.03 -6.91
N LEU A 69 4.77 -58.37 -5.76
CA LEU A 69 3.73 -59.37 -5.47
C LEU A 69 3.45 -59.43 -3.93
N LEU A 70 2.21 -59.83 -3.55
CA LEU A 70 1.73 -60.46 -2.29
C LEU A 70 1.58 -59.58 -1.01
N SER A 71 0.56 -59.71 -0.15
CA SER A 71 -0.77 -60.35 -0.13
C SER A 71 -1.43 -60.07 1.24
N GLN A 72 -2.74 -59.75 1.21
CA GLN A 72 -3.82 -60.03 2.19
C GLN A 72 -3.85 -59.49 3.65
N ASP A 73 -5.02 -58.87 3.91
CA ASP A 73 -5.88 -58.83 5.11
C ASP A 73 -5.56 -57.95 6.34
N GLY A 74 -6.56 -57.10 6.69
CA GLY A 74 -6.84 -56.73 8.08
C GLY A 74 -7.22 -55.27 8.36
N ASN A 75 -8.53 -55.03 8.55
CA ASN A 75 -9.19 -54.07 9.47
C ASN A 75 -8.85 -52.56 9.51
N LEU A 76 -9.93 -51.77 9.32
CA LEU A 76 -10.36 -50.55 10.05
C LEU A 76 -9.31 -49.83 10.95
N LEU A 77 -8.97 -48.60 10.57
CA LEU A 77 -9.20 -47.37 11.35
C LEU A 77 -8.75 -46.13 10.55
N ALA A 78 -9.45 -45.02 10.80
CA ALA A 78 -9.36 -43.76 10.09
C ALA A 78 -7.96 -43.11 10.07
N GLN A 79 -7.62 -42.49 8.93
CA GLN A 79 -6.84 -41.24 8.92
C GLN A 79 -7.05 -40.50 7.58
N THR A 80 -7.76 -39.39 7.68
CA THR A 80 -7.96 -38.41 6.61
C THR A 80 -6.74 -37.51 6.54
N GLN A 81 -6.01 -37.51 5.42
CA GLN A 81 -5.35 -36.35 4.77
C GLN A 81 -4.48 -36.84 3.61
N PRO A 82 -4.75 -36.36 2.38
CA PRO A 82 -3.69 -35.67 1.64
C PRO A 82 -4.27 -34.51 0.81
N ALA A 83 -4.10 -33.28 1.27
CA ALA A 83 -4.41 -32.07 0.48
C ALA A 83 -3.27 -31.04 0.53
N ALA A 84 -2.33 -31.17 1.48
CA ALA A 84 -1.20 -30.25 1.60
C ALA A 84 -0.05 -30.58 0.63
N ASP A 85 0.16 -31.86 0.30
CA ASP A 85 1.36 -32.28 -0.45
C ASP A 85 1.24 -32.07 -1.98
N GLU A 86 0.02 -32.08 -2.53
CA GLU A 86 -0.23 -31.76 -3.95
C GLU A 86 -0.09 -30.26 -4.24
N GLU A 87 -0.53 -29.39 -3.32
CA GLU A 87 -0.38 -27.94 -3.46
C GLU A 87 1.08 -27.52 -3.31
N VAL A 88 1.85 -28.17 -2.43
CA VAL A 88 3.28 -27.90 -2.23
C VAL A 88 4.12 -28.36 -3.43
N SER A 89 3.80 -29.51 -4.04
CA SER A 89 4.53 -30.03 -5.21
C SER A 89 4.28 -29.21 -6.47
N THR A 90 3.04 -28.74 -6.68
CA THR A 90 2.69 -27.86 -7.79
C THR A 90 3.34 -26.47 -7.64
N PHE A 91 3.41 -25.96 -6.41
CA PHE A 91 4.07 -24.68 -6.11
C PHE A 91 5.60 -24.76 -6.30
N LEU A 92 6.23 -25.87 -5.92
CA LEU A 92 7.66 -26.10 -6.11
C LEU A 92 8.05 -26.23 -7.59
N GLN A 93 7.20 -26.86 -8.42
CA GLN A 93 7.43 -26.95 -9.87
C GLN A 93 7.42 -25.57 -10.55
N LEU A 94 6.48 -24.71 -10.19
CA LEU A 94 6.40 -23.34 -10.70
C LEU A 94 7.59 -22.47 -10.25
N GLU A 95 8.10 -22.71 -9.04
CA GLU A 95 9.26 -21.99 -8.49
C GLU A 95 10.59 -22.44 -9.13
N GLU A 96 10.72 -23.73 -9.49
CA GLU A 96 11.85 -24.26 -10.26
C GLU A 96 11.87 -23.71 -11.70
N GLU A 97 10.69 -23.56 -12.30
CA GLU A 97 10.53 -23.02 -13.65
C GLU A 97 10.85 -21.51 -13.69
N ALA A 98 10.42 -20.75 -12.67
CA ALA A 98 10.77 -19.35 -12.50
C ALA A 98 12.28 -19.13 -12.29
N GLN A 99 12.96 -19.99 -11.51
CA GLN A 99 14.41 -19.90 -11.29
C GLN A 99 15.24 -20.26 -12.53
N ARG A 100 14.77 -21.21 -13.36
CA ARG A 100 15.42 -21.54 -14.64
C ARG A 100 15.33 -20.39 -15.63
N LEU A 101 14.23 -19.66 -15.62
CA LEU A 101 14.00 -18.52 -16.52
C LEU A 101 14.75 -17.26 -16.10
N ALA A 102 15.07 -17.11 -14.81
CA ALA A 102 15.93 -16.04 -14.31
C ALA A 102 17.43 -16.25 -14.64
N LYS A 103 17.87 -17.50 -14.83
CA LYS A 103 19.25 -17.84 -15.23
C LYS A 103 19.49 -17.73 -16.75
N ALA A 104 18.43 -17.69 -17.56
CA ALA A 104 18.52 -17.46 -19.00
C ALA A 104 18.58 -15.95 -19.28
N GLY A 105 19.78 -15.36 -19.18
CA GLY A 105 20.01 -13.98 -19.60
C GLY A 105 19.84 -13.85 -21.12
N HIS A 106 19.10 -12.83 -21.57
CA HIS A 106 18.92 -12.55 -23.00
C HIS A 106 19.54 -11.20 -23.36
N GLU A 107 20.48 -11.21 -24.31
CA GLU A 107 20.94 -10.00 -25.01
C GLU A 107 19.84 -9.51 -25.97
N CYS A 108 19.65 -8.19 -26.00
CA CYS A 108 18.60 -7.54 -26.78
C CYS A 108 19.02 -7.40 -28.26
N PRO A 109 18.15 -7.72 -29.25
CA PRO A 109 18.47 -7.61 -30.67
C PRO A 109 18.19 -6.18 -31.17
N VAL A 110 18.92 -5.20 -30.64
CA VAL A 110 18.95 -3.84 -31.17
C VAL A 110 20.39 -3.57 -31.63
N PRO A 111 20.62 -3.08 -32.85
CA PRO A 111 21.98 -2.75 -33.28
C PRO A 111 22.55 -1.70 -32.32
N LYS A 112 23.60 -2.09 -31.58
CA LYS A 112 24.27 -1.22 -30.60
C LYS A 112 24.76 0.05 -31.31
N PRO A 113 24.45 1.25 -30.81
CA PRO A 113 24.90 2.49 -31.43
C PRO A 113 26.44 2.53 -31.45
N ARG A 114 27.02 2.67 -32.65
CA ARG A 114 28.48 2.77 -32.83
C ARG A 114 28.95 4.21 -32.70
N GLY A 115 30.20 4.38 -32.27
CA GLY A 115 30.85 5.69 -32.09
C GLY A 115 30.79 6.20 -30.64
N ILE A 116 31.08 7.49 -30.48
CA ILE A 116 31.29 8.16 -29.17
C ILE A 116 30.10 7.98 -28.22
N LEU A 117 28.87 7.84 -28.75
CA LEU A 117 27.66 7.61 -27.96
C LEU A 117 27.62 6.22 -27.32
N GLY A 118 28.23 5.20 -27.94
CA GLY A 118 28.30 3.83 -27.42
C GLY A 118 29.34 3.64 -26.32
N GLU A 119 30.45 4.37 -26.39
CA GLU A 119 31.54 4.32 -25.41
C GLU A 119 31.18 5.05 -24.10
N LEU A 120 30.43 6.16 -24.21
CA LEU A 120 29.85 6.87 -23.06
C LEU A 120 28.80 6.04 -22.31
N LEU A 121 28.16 5.08 -22.99
CA LEU A 121 27.16 4.15 -22.44
C LEU A 121 27.76 2.78 -22.07
N GLY A 122 29.08 2.59 -22.20
CA GLY A 122 29.79 1.42 -21.68
C GLY A 122 29.78 0.15 -22.54
N PHE A 123 29.55 0.25 -23.86
CA PHE A 123 29.56 -0.91 -24.75
C PHE A 123 30.91 -1.04 -25.50
N THR A 124 31.78 -1.97 -25.09
CA THR A 124 33.02 -2.33 -25.82
C THR A 124 32.86 -3.59 -26.66
N SER A 125 33.56 -3.66 -27.81
CA SER A 125 33.36 -4.64 -28.88
C SER A 125 34.27 -5.87 -28.75
N SER A 126 33.69 -7.07 -28.68
CA SER A 126 34.37 -8.36 -28.87
C SER A 126 33.50 -9.29 -29.73
N GLY A 127 34.14 -10.09 -30.59
CA GLY A 127 33.61 -10.62 -31.86
C GLY A 127 32.64 -11.82 -31.86
N ASP A 128 32.15 -12.09 -33.08
CA ASP A 128 31.03 -12.95 -33.52
C ASP A 128 31.15 -14.48 -33.27
N MET A 129 30.00 -15.18 -33.09
CA MET A 129 29.68 -16.57 -33.49
C MET A 129 28.14 -16.83 -33.45
N PRO A 130 27.56 -17.79 -34.22
CA PRO A 130 26.17 -17.73 -34.71
C PRO A 130 25.07 -18.43 -33.90
N THR A 131 23.84 -17.94 -34.13
CA THR A 131 22.51 -18.17 -33.54
C THR A 131 21.88 -19.57 -33.68
N SER A 132 21.17 -20.00 -32.63
CA SER A 132 20.04 -20.94 -32.70
C SER A 132 18.79 -20.32 -32.07
N THR A 133 17.67 -20.42 -32.79
CA THR A 133 16.40 -19.75 -32.54
C THR A 133 15.56 -20.53 -31.51
N THR A 134 15.15 -19.92 -30.40
CA THR A 134 14.05 -20.43 -29.56
C THR A 134 13.30 -19.28 -28.88
N THR A 135 11.99 -19.29 -29.10
CA THR A 135 10.99 -18.29 -28.75
C THR A 135 10.75 -18.23 -27.24
N GLN A 136 11.03 -17.09 -26.60
CA GLN A 136 10.61 -16.76 -25.23
C GLN A 136 10.18 -15.29 -25.17
N SER A 137 8.88 -15.01 -25.09
CA SER A 137 8.38 -13.73 -24.54
C SER A 137 6.87 -13.79 -24.25
N GLN A 138 6.52 -14.10 -22.99
CA GLN A 138 5.19 -13.87 -22.42
C GLN A 138 5.42 -13.73 -20.91
N ARG A 139 5.49 -12.50 -20.36
CA ARG A 139 5.57 -12.29 -18.89
C ARG A 139 5.36 -10.86 -18.37
N VAL A 140 4.45 -10.08 -18.96
CA VAL A 140 4.08 -8.75 -18.40
C VAL A 140 2.60 -8.66 -17.99
N GLY A 141 1.76 -9.65 -18.34
CA GLY A 141 0.33 -9.70 -17.95
C GLY A 141 0.02 -10.48 -16.67
N GLU A 142 0.88 -11.44 -16.27
CA GLU A 142 0.58 -12.34 -15.13
C GLU A 142 0.46 -11.59 -13.80
N ASP A 143 1.34 -10.64 -13.49
CA ASP A 143 1.36 -9.99 -12.17
C ASP A 143 0.17 -9.04 -11.91
N THR A 144 -0.46 -8.52 -12.96
CA THR A 144 -1.62 -7.62 -12.86
C THR A 144 -2.94 -8.37 -12.75
N GLU A 145 -3.02 -9.56 -13.36
CA GLU A 145 -4.21 -10.42 -13.28
C GLU A 145 -4.38 -11.05 -11.90
N ILE A 146 -3.28 -11.43 -11.23
CA ILE A 146 -3.34 -12.29 -10.03
C ILE A 146 -4.24 -11.73 -8.91
N ASP A 147 -4.05 -10.46 -8.52
CA ASP A 147 -4.82 -9.86 -7.42
C ASP A 147 -6.20 -9.37 -7.88
N TRP A 148 -6.31 -8.76 -9.06
CA TRP A 148 -7.60 -8.30 -9.61
C TRP A 148 -8.58 -9.44 -9.82
N THR A 149 -8.13 -10.54 -10.44
CA THR A 149 -8.96 -11.73 -10.66
C THR A 149 -9.42 -12.35 -9.35
N THR A 150 -8.53 -12.42 -8.35
CA THR A 150 -8.90 -12.88 -7.00
C THR A 150 -10.01 -12.01 -6.43
N TYR A 151 -9.90 -10.68 -6.53
CA TYR A 151 -10.94 -9.79 -6.02
C TYR A 151 -12.27 -10.04 -6.73
N MET A 152 -12.27 -10.16 -8.06
CA MET A 152 -13.50 -10.42 -8.82
C MET A 152 -14.15 -11.76 -8.45
N GLN A 153 -13.35 -12.81 -8.22
CA GLN A 153 -13.85 -14.11 -7.75
C GLN A 153 -14.46 -14.03 -6.34
N GLN A 154 -13.84 -13.28 -5.44
CA GLN A 154 -14.37 -13.05 -4.09
C GLN A 154 -15.70 -12.29 -4.16
N ILE A 155 -15.80 -11.30 -5.05
CA ILE A 155 -17.04 -10.55 -5.27
C ILE A 155 -18.12 -11.40 -5.92
N SER A 156 -17.80 -12.27 -6.87
CA SER A 156 -18.80 -13.15 -7.50
C SER A 156 -19.44 -14.10 -6.48
N LEU A 157 -18.65 -14.64 -5.54
CA LEU A 157 -19.17 -15.44 -4.42
C LEU A 157 -20.07 -14.60 -3.49
N TYR A 158 -19.69 -13.36 -3.20
CA TYR A 158 -20.56 -12.46 -2.43
C TYR A 158 -21.87 -12.18 -3.17
N LEU A 159 -21.82 -11.91 -4.48
CA LEU A 159 -23.01 -11.64 -5.28
C LEU A 159 -23.93 -12.86 -5.43
N SER A 160 -23.41 -14.08 -5.38
CA SER A 160 -24.22 -15.31 -5.40
C SER A 160 -24.99 -15.57 -4.09
N GLY A 161 -24.80 -14.73 -3.07
CA GLY A 161 -25.51 -14.80 -1.80
C GLY A 161 -24.66 -15.24 -0.62
N GLU A 162 -23.37 -15.54 -0.83
CA GLU A 162 -22.47 -15.91 0.27
C GLU A 162 -22.27 -14.72 1.23
N ARG A 163 -22.42 -14.98 2.53
CA ARG A 163 -22.27 -13.97 3.59
C ARG A 163 -21.31 -14.44 4.69
N ASP A 164 -20.91 -15.71 4.68
CA ASP A 164 -19.86 -16.23 5.54
C ASP A 164 -18.48 -15.92 4.95
N TYR A 165 -17.78 -14.98 5.60
CA TYR A 165 -16.42 -14.58 5.25
C TYR A 165 -15.41 -15.74 5.16
N THR A 166 -15.64 -16.84 5.88
CA THR A 166 -14.73 -17.99 5.87
C THR A 166 -14.79 -18.80 4.57
N LEU A 167 -15.89 -18.66 3.83
CA LEU A 167 -16.16 -19.36 2.57
C LEU A 167 -15.79 -18.52 1.34
N ILE A 168 -15.66 -17.19 1.50
CA ILE A 168 -15.29 -16.29 0.40
C ILE A 168 -13.77 -16.37 0.15
N LYS A 169 -13.38 -17.03 -0.95
CA LYS A 169 -11.98 -17.23 -1.35
C LYS A 169 -11.82 -17.07 -2.87
N GLY A 170 -10.64 -16.63 -3.30
CA GLY A 170 -10.23 -16.63 -4.70
C GLY A 170 -8.95 -17.45 -4.90
N SER A 171 -8.41 -17.44 -6.12
CA SER A 171 -7.23 -18.22 -6.52
C SER A 171 -5.98 -17.98 -5.67
N THR A 172 -5.83 -16.78 -5.11
CA THR A 172 -4.69 -16.42 -4.25
C THR A 172 -4.98 -16.51 -2.75
N GLY A 173 -6.19 -16.93 -2.37
CA GLY A 173 -6.55 -17.21 -0.98
C GLY A 173 -7.84 -16.54 -0.49
N PRO A 174 -8.09 -16.57 0.83
CA PRO A 174 -9.33 -16.10 1.43
C PRO A 174 -9.46 -14.57 1.42
N LEU A 175 -10.70 -14.10 1.44
CA LEU A 175 -11.01 -12.70 1.67
C LEU A 175 -10.57 -12.28 3.08
N VAL A 176 -9.63 -11.33 3.12
CA VAL A 176 -9.03 -10.84 4.38
C VAL A 176 -9.22 -9.34 4.59
N TYR A 177 -9.97 -8.70 3.70
CA TYR A 177 -10.29 -7.28 3.79
C TYR A 177 -11.67 -7.09 4.42
N PRO A 178 -11.91 -6.00 5.17
CA PRO A 178 -13.22 -5.76 5.76
C PRO A 178 -14.27 -5.39 4.70
N ALA A 179 -15.53 -5.25 5.13
CA ALA A 179 -16.71 -5.10 4.26
C ALA A 179 -16.63 -3.98 3.22
N GLY A 180 -15.93 -2.89 3.52
CA GLY A 180 -15.76 -1.77 2.59
C GLY A 180 -15.01 -2.18 1.32
N HIS A 181 -14.09 -3.14 1.38
CA HIS A 181 -13.48 -3.73 0.19
C HIS A 181 -14.53 -4.42 -0.68
N VAL A 182 -15.35 -5.29 -0.08
CA VAL A 182 -16.40 -6.03 -0.80
C VAL A 182 -17.35 -5.08 -1.51
N TYR A 183 -17.83 -4.04 -0.82
CA TYR A 183 -18.74 -3.06 -1.41
C TYR A 183 -18.09 -2.26 -2.54
N SER A 184 -16.84 -1.81 -2.34
CA SER A 184 -16.12 -1.03 -3.36
C SER A 184 -15.85 -1.85 -4.61
N TYR A 185 -15.44 -3.11 -4.45
CA TYR A 185 -15.15 -4.00 -5.56
C TYR A 185 -16.42 -4.59 -6.19
N THR A 186 -17.56 -4.64 -5.48
CA THR A 186 -18.87 -4.93 -6.08
C THR A 186 -19.27 -3.84 -7.09
N PHE A 187 -19.05 -2.57 -6.74
CA PHE A 187 -19.27 -1.47 -7.68
C PHE A 187 -18.36 -1.61 -8.92
N LEU A 188 -17.07 -1.89 -8.71
CA LEU A 188 -16.12 -2.10 -9.81
C LEU A 188 -16.47 -3.32 -10.67
N TYR A 189 -16.91 -4.41 -10.07
CA TYR A 189 -17.35 -5.63 -10.76
C TYR A 189 -18.46 -5.33 -11.76
N HIS A 190 -19.48 -4.57 -11.35
CA HIS A 190 -20.57 -4.18 -12.27
C HIS A 190 -20.12 -3.19 -13.36
N LEU A 191 -19.15 -2.31 -13.07
CA LEU A 191 -18.65 -1.33 -14.04
C LEU A 191 -17.72 -1.94 -15.10
N THR A 192 -17.05 -3.04 -14.81
CA THR A 192 -15.95 -3.60 -15.62
C THR A 192 -16.35 -4.93 -16.30
N ASP A 193 -17.64 -5.13 -16.56
CA ASP A 193 -18.17 -6.39 -17.10
C ASP A 193 -17.66 -7.60 -16.30
N GLU A 194 -17.96 -7.59 -15.00
CA GLU A 194 -17.56 -8.65 -14.05
C GLU A 194 -16.05 -8.75 -13.83
N GLY A 195 -15.32 -7.67 -14.15
CA GLY A 195 -13.87 -7.61 -14.05
C GLY A 195 -13.13 -8.04 -15.31
N ARG A 196 -13.84 -8.36 -16.41
CA ARG A 196 -13.25 -8.74 -17.69
C ARG A 196 -12.62 -7.55 -18.42
N ASP A 197 -13.20 -6.35 -18.28
CA ASP A 197 -12.63 -5.12 -18.83
C ASP A 197 -11.57 -4.52 -17.88
N ILE A 198 -10.39 -5.14 -17.89
CA ILE A 198 -9.24 -4.69 -17.11
C ILE A 198 -8.81 -3.28 -17.54
N PHE A 199 -8.88 -2.96 -18.83
CA PHE A 199 -8.46 -1.65 -19.34
C PHE A 199 -9.31 -0.53 -18.77
N PHE A 200 -10.64 -0.70 -18.75
CA PHE A 200 -11.53 0.25 -18.08
C PHE A 200 -11.24 0.33 -16.58
N GLY A 201 -10.95 -0.80 -15.92
CA GLY A 201 -10.45 -0.83 -14.54
C GLY A 201 -9.20 0.03 -14.34
N GLN A 202 -8.21 -0.06 -15.23
CA GLN A 202 -6.99 0.75 -15.20
C GLN A 202 -7.27 2.24 -15.36
N ILE A 203 -8.22 2.62 -16.23
CA ILE A 203 -8.66 4.01 -16.36
C ILE A 203 -9.28 4.51 -15.04
N LEU A 204 -10.17 3.71 -14.42
CA LEU A 204 -10.79 4.07 -13.14
C LEU A 204 -9.75 4.27 -12.04
N PHE A 205 -8.74 3.40 -11.97
CA PHE A 205 -7.67 3.52 -10.99
C PHE A 205 -6.66 4.63 -11.31
N ALA A 206 -6.45 4.98 -12.58
CA ALA A 206 -5.70 6.16 -12.97
C ALA A 206 -6.41 7.44 -12.51
N VAL A 207 -7.73 7.53 -12.70
CA VAL A 207 -8.55 8.63 -12.17
C VAL A 207 -8.48 8.67 -10.63
N LEU A 208 -8.59 7.52 -9.98
CA LEU A 208 -8.46 7.39 -8.53
C LEU A 208 -7.10 7.91 -8.02
N TYR A 209 -6.01 7.55 -8.70
CA TYR A 209 -4.66 8.03 -8.40
C TYR A 209 -4.59 9.56 -8.49
N LEU A 210 -5.10 10.14 -9.57
CA LEU A 210 -5.07 11.59 -9.79
C LEU A 210 -5.91 12.36 -8.76
N ILE A 211 -7.10 11.86 -8.43
CA ILE A 211 -7.94 12.44 -7.36
C ILE A 211 -7.18 12.39 -6.04
N THR A 212 -6.56 11.25 -5.71
CA THR A 212 -5.78 11.11 -4.48
C THR A 212 -4.61 12.09 -4.44
N LEU A 213 -3.87 12.21 -5.54
CA LEU A 213 -2.77 13.16 -5.67
C LEU A 213 -3.24 14.61 -5.49
N VAL A 214 -4.38 15.01 -6.06
CA VAL A 214 -4.95 16.36 -5.85
C VAL A 214 -5.25 16.60 -4.38
N VAL A 215 -5.81 15.63 -3.67
CA VAL A 215 -6.06 15.72 -2.23
C VAL A 215 -4.75 15.86 -1.45
N VAL A 216 -3.74 15.05 -1.77
CA VAL A 216 -2.39 15.13 -1.17
C VAL A 216 -1.78 16.52 -1.37
N LEU A 217 -1.77 17.02 -2.60
CA LEU A 217 -1.24 18.34 -2.92
C LEU A 217 -2.01 19.45 -2.18
N CYS A 218 -3.34 19.30 -2.02
CA CYS A 218 -4.14 20.22 -1.20
C CYS A 218 -3.71 20.19 0.28
N CYS A 219 -3.45 19.02 0.86
CA CYS A 219 -2.92 18.90 2.22
C CYS A 219 -1.56 19.60 2.35
N TYR A 220 -0.62 19.33 1.44
CA TYR A 220 0.70 19.97 1.44
C TYR A 220 0.59 21.50 1.37
N ARG A 221 -0.25 22.02 0.46
CA ARG A 221 -0.46 23.46 0.30
C ARG A 221 -1.11 24.09 1.53
N GLN A 222 -2.10 23.44 2.13
CA GLN A 222 -2.80 23.95 3.32
C GLN A 222 -1.93 23.91 4.59
N SER A 223 -0.97 22.99 4.64
CA SER A 223 0.02 22.89 5.71
C SER A 223 1.19 23.88 5.55
N GLY A 224 1.26 24.63 4.44
CA GLY A 224 2.36 25.55 4.17
C GLY A 224 3.68 24.85 3.84
N ALA A 225 3.60 23.62 3.31
CA ALA A 225 4.79 22.86 2.93
C ALA A 225 5.53 23.58 1.78
N PRO A 226 6.88 23.57 1.79
CA PRO A 226 7.64 24.29 0.79
C PRO A 226 7.51 23.65 -0.60
N PRO A 227 7.48 24.46 -1.69
CA PRO A 227 7.21 23.95 -3.04
C PRO A 227 8.18 22.89 -3.57
N TYR A 228 9.43 22.85 -3.06
CA TYR A 228 10.41 21.86 -3.49
C TYR A 228 10.02 20.41 -3.15
N LEU A 229 9.07 20.20 -2.22
CA LEU A 229 8.56 18.86 -1.90
C LEU A 229 7.60 18.32 -2.97
N LEU A 230 6.96 19.18 -3.76
CA LEU A 230 5.87 18.76 -4.66
C LEU A 230 6.32 17.82 -5.79
N PRO A 231 7.51 17.98 -6.43
CA PRO A 231 8.01 17.00 -7.39
C PRO A 231 8.10 15.57 -6.84
N LEU A 232 8.46 15.41 -5.56
CA LEU A 232 8.58 14.09 -4.92
C LEU A 232 7.24 13.34 -4.81
N LEU A 233 6.12 14.06 -4.91
CA LEU A 233 4.79 13.46 -4.83
C LEU A 233 4.36 12.81 -6.15
N VAL A 234 5.08 13.05 -7.23
CA VAL A 234 4.70 12.62 -8.59
C VAL A 234 5.68 11.59 -9.15
N LEU A 235 6.92 11.55 -8.66
CA LEU A 235 8.00 10.76 -9.27
C LEU A 235 8.00 9.27 -8.86
N SER A 236 7.04 8.82 -8.05
CA SER A 236 7.08 7.47 -7.49
C SER A 236 6.62 6.40 -8.49
N LYS A 237 7.55 5.61 -9.04
CA LYS A 237 7.24 4.49 -9.94
C LYS A 237 6.37 3.44 -9.25
N ARG A 238 6.67 3.12 -7.99
CA ARG A 238 5.93 2.08 -7.26
C ARG A 238 4.47 2.45 -7.07
N LEU A 239 4.18 3.73 -6.82
CA LEU A 239 2.82 4.20 -6.61
C LEU A 239 1.96 4.05 -7.87
N HIS A 240 2.51 4.39 -9.04
CA HIS A 240 1.84 4.14 -10.33
C HIS A 240 1.52 2.66 -10.53
N SER A 241 2.45 1.77 -10.18
CA SER A 241 2.23 0.32 -10.26
C SER A 241 1.13 -0.16 -9.31
N VAL A 242 1.06 0.38 -8.09
CA VAL A 242 0.03 -0.01 -7.10
C VAL A 242 -1.37 0.38 -7.58
N TYR A 243 -1.54 1.58 -8.14
CA TYR A 243 -2.82 2.05 -8.63
C TYR A 243 -3.17 1.46 -9.99
N VAL A 244 -2.39 1.79 -11.03
CA VAL A 244 -2.80 1.63 -12.43
C VAL A 244 -2.51 0.23 -12.95
N LEU A 245 -1.38 -0.38 -12.58
CA LEU A 245 -1.07 -1.72 -13.06
C LEU A 245 -1.85 -2.76 -12.26
N ARG A 246 -1.75 -2.73 -10.92
CA ARG A 246 -2.25 -3.81 -10.05
C ARG A 246 -3.63 -3.59 -9.45
N LEU A 247 -4.23 -2.42 -9.64
CA LEU A 247 -5.61 -2.13 -9.22
C LEU A 247 -5.85 -2.45 -7.73
N PHE A 248 -4.86 -2.15 -6.88
CA PHE A 248 -4.86 -2.61 -5.49
C PHE A 248 -5.87 -1.88 -4.61
N ASN A 249 -6.48 -2.62 -3.68
CA ASN A 249 -7.41 -2.10 -2.68
C ASN A 249 -6.80 -0.95 -1.86
N ASP A 250 -5.48 -0.95 -1.67
CA ASP A 250 -4.71 0.10 -1.01
C ASP A 250 -4.89 1.48 -1.66
N GLY A 251 -5.15 1.55 -2.97
CA GLY A 251 -5.41 2.81 -3.65
C GLY A 251 -6.68 3.50 -3.15
N LEU A 252 -7.75 2.71 -2.95
CA LEU A 252 -9.02 3.19 -2.39
C LEU A 252 -8.86 3.60 -0.92
N ALA A 253 -8.18 2.77 -0.13
CA ALA A 253 -7.91 3.05 1.27
C ALA A 253 -7.00 4.29 1.46
N ALA A 254 -6.01 4.48 0.58
CA ALA A 254 -5.13 5.66 0.61
C ALA A 254 -5.91 6.93 0.26
N LEU A 255 -6.85 6.90 -0.70
CA LEU A 255 -7.75 8.03 -0.94
C LEU A 255 -8.56 8.38 0.31
N ALA A 256 -9.19 7.39 0.94
CA ALA A 256 -9.96 7.60 2.17
C ALA A 256 -9.09 8.20 3.29
N MET A 257 -7.86 7.71 3.45
CA MET A 257 -6.89 8.25 4.42
C MET A 257 -6.60 9.74 4.16
N TRP A 258 -6.23 10.10 2.93
CA TRP A 258 -5.85 11.47 2.58
C TRP A 258 -7.05 12.43 2.63
N VAL A 259 -8.24 12.00 2.24
CA VAL A 259 -9.47 12.79 2.39
C VAL A 259 -9.81 13.00 3.86
N ALA A 260 -9.68 11.98 4.71
CA ALA A 260 -9.88 12.13 6.15
C ALA A 260 -8.91 13.15 6.74
N ILE A 261 -7.62 13.08 6.41
CA ILE A 261 -6.60 14.06 6.84
C ILE A 261 -7.00 15.48 6.40
N LEU A 262 -7.40 15.66 5.14
CA LEU A 262 -7.84 16.96 4.62
C LEU A 262 -9.06 17.51 5.38
N LEU A 263 -10.04 16.65 5.71
CA LEU A 263 -11.23 17.04 6.46
C LEU A 263 -10.88 17.42 7.90
N PHE A 264 -9.99 16.68 8.56
CA PHE A 264 -9.46 17.04 9.87
C PHE A 264 -8.73 18.38 9.86
N MET A 265 -7.86 18.64 8.87
CA MET A 265 -7.19 19.94 8.70
C MET A 265 -8.17 21.10 8.50
N ASN A 266 -9.35 20.82 7.94
CA ASN A 266 -10.42 21.80 7.73
C ASN A 266 -11.48 21.79 8.84
N ARG A 267 -11.21 21.14 9.97
CA ARG A 267 -12.09 21.08 11.16
C ARG A 267 -13.48 20.46 10.88
N LYS A 268 -13.62 19.68 9.81
CA LYS A 268 -14.84 18.93 9.48
C LYS A 268 -14.81 17.56 10.18
N TRP A 269 -14.83 17.58 11.52
CA TRP A 269 -14.48 16.42 12.35
C TRP A 269 -15.36 15.18 12.12
N THR A 270 -16.68 15.35 12.09
CA THR A 270 -17.63 14.24 11.91
C THR A 270 -17.46 13.58 10.54
N ALA A 271 -17.37 14.39 9.48
CA ALA A 271 -17.08 13.91 8.14
C ALA A 271 -15.71 13.22 8.07
N ALA A 272 -14.69 13.77 8.75
CA ALA A 272 -13.35 13.19 8.78
C ALA A 272 -13.34 11.81 9.45
N VAL A 273 -13.99 11.66 10.60
CA VAL A 273 -14.15 10.38 11.29
C VAL A 273 -14.95 9.39 10.43
N ALA A 274 -16.04 9.82 9.81
CA ALA A 274 -16.84 8.96 8.93
C ALA A 274 -16.04 8.43 7.73
N VAL A 275 -15.27 9.31 7.06
CA VAL A 275 -14.40 8.90 5.94
C VAL A 275 -13.28 8.00 6.42
N TRP A 276 -12.65 8.29 7.57
CA TRP A 276 -11.63 7.42 8.16
C TRP A 276 -12.20 6.04 8.50
N SER A 277 -13.38 5.96 9.13
CA SER A 277 -14.05 4.70 9.45
C SER A 277 -14.41 3.91 8.19
N THR A 278 -14.83 4.59 7.12
CA THR A 278 -15.03 3.96 5.80
C THR A 278 -13.71 3.40 5.27
N GLY A 279 -12.63 4.16 5.40
CA GLY A 279 -11.29 3.71 5.03
C GLY A 279 -10.80 2.49 5.83
N VAL A 280 -11.06 2.44 7.14
CA VAL A 280 -10.80 1.25 7.98
C VAL A 280 -11.60 0.05 7.49
N ALA A 281 -12.86 0.27 7.06
CA ALA A 281 -13.68 -0.78 6.47
C ALA A 281 -13.17 -1.24 5.09
N ILE A 282 -12.38 -0.43 4.37
CA ILE A 282 -11.71 -0.85 3.13
C ILE A 282 -10.43 -1.63 3.44
N LYS A 283 -9.58 -1.09 4.32
CA LYS A 283 -8.34 -1.73 4.76
C LYS A 283 -7.97 -1.32 6.18
N MET A 284 -7.68 -2.33 7.00
CA MET A 284 -7.34 -2.16 8.41
C MET A 284 -6.12 -1.27 8.67
N THR A 285 -5.21 -1.10 7.69
CA THR A 285 -4.01 -0.27 7.82
C THR A 285 -4.32 1.15 8.32
N LEU A 286 -5.52 1.67 8.06
CA LEU A 286 -5.93 2.99 8.54
C LEU A 286 -6.13 3.06 10.06
N LEU A 287 -6.16 1.93 10.77
CA LEU A 287 -6.10 1.90 12.25
C LEU A 287 -4.78 2.48 12.77
N LEU A 288 -3.72 2.53 11.96
CA LEU A 288 -2.47 3.19 12.35
C LEU A 288 -2.64 4.71 12.58
N LEU A 289 -3.73 5.32 12.09
CA LEU A 289 -4.09 6.70 12.38
C LEU A 289 -4.92 6.85 13.66
N ALA A 290 -5.45 5.76 14.23
CA ALA A 290 -6.36 5.82 15.38
C ALA A 290 -5.77 6.55 16.60
N PRO A 291 -4.50 6.34 17.01
CA PRO A 291 -3.91 7.09 18.12
C PRO A 291 -3.89 8.59 17.87
N ALA A 292 -3.48 9.01 16.66
CA ALA A 292 -3.49 10.40 16.25
C ALA A 292 -4.90 11.00 16.21
N ILE A 293 -5.87 10.27 15.66
CA ILE A 293 -7.26 10.70 15.59
C ILE A 293 -7.83 10.86 16.99
N ALA A 294 -7.57 9.93 17.91
CA ALA A 294 -8.02 10.03 19.30
C ALA A 294 -7.46 11.30 19.99
N VAL A 295 -6.17 11.61 19.80
CA VAL A 295 -5.58 12.83 20.37
C VAL A 295 -6.19 14.08 19.74
N VAL A 296 -6.30 14.13 18.40
CA VAL A 296 -6.86 15.28 17.69
C VAL A 296 -8.33 15.51 18.05
N THR A 297 -9.13 14.45 18.16
CA THR A 297 -10.56 14.56 18.53
C THR A 297 -10.71 14.97 19.98
N VAL A 298 -10.00 14.38 20.94
CA VAL A 298 -10.07 14.78 22.35
C VAL A 298 -9.67 16.26 22.54
N LEU A 299 -8.67 16.73 21.80
CA LEU A 299 -8.25 18.12 21.86
C LEU A 299 -9.24 19.08 21.17
N SER A 300 -10.09 18.58 20.26
CA SER A 300 -10.95 19.43 19.40
C SER A 300 -12.45 19.29 19.66
N LEU A 301 -12.90 18.20 20.29
CA LEU A 301 -14.29 17.80 20.51
C LEU A 301 -14.45 17.11 21.87
N SER A 302 -15.58 17.36 22.52
CA SER A 302 -16.11 16.51 23.59
C SER A 302 -16.87 15.32 22.96
N LEU A 303 -16.16 14.20 22.78
CA LEU A 303 -16.57 12.82 22.48
C LEU A 303 -17.93 12.53 21.77
N GLY A 304 -17.83 11.82 20.63
CA GLY A 304 -18.90 10.96 20.11
C GLY A 304 -18.46 10.19 18.85
N PRO A 305 -18.43 8.84 18.84
CA PRO A 305 -18.27 8.07 17.62
C PRO A 305 -19.59 7.47 17.12
N SER A 306 -19.77 7.36 15.80
CA SER A 306 -20.83 6.58 15.18
C SER A 306 -20.21 5.61 14.17
N VAL A 307 -20.52 4.32 14.29
CA VAL A 307 -20.08 3.25 13.38
C VAL A 307 -21.33 2.52 12.88
N LEU A 308 -21.66 2.63 11.58
CA LEU A 308 -22.86 2.03 10.99
C LEU A 308 -22.59 0.96 9.90
N LEU A 309 -21.34 0.84 9.41
CA LEU A 309 -21.06 0.12 8.15
C LEU A 309 -20.95 -1.41 8.27
N ALA A 310 -20.79 -1.97 9.47
CA ALA A 310 -20.57 -3.42 9.68
C ALA A 310 -21.86 -4.22 9.99
N ILE A 311 -23.02 -3.57 10.07
CA ILE A 311 -24.27 -4.15 10.59
C ILE A 311 -24.67 -5.47 9.90
N PRO A 312 -24.68 -5.59 8.55
CA PRO A 312 -25.15 -6.81 7.89
C PRO A 312 -24.31 -8.06 8.21
N PHE A 313 -23.00 -7.90 8.44
CA PHE A 313 -22.10 -9.02 8.74
C PHE A 313 -22.08 -9.36 10.23
N LEU A 314 -22.25 -8.36 11.09
CA LEU A 314 -22.37 -8.55 12.54
C LEU A 314 -23.65 -9.30 12.92
N GLN A 315 -24.71 -9.21 12.11
CA GLN A 315 -25.96 -9.93 12.35
C GLN A 315 -25.88 -11.43 12.05
N ASN A 316 -25.09 -11.85 11.05
CA ASN A 316 -25.00 -13.26 10.64
C ASN A 316 -23.89 -14.03 11.37
N ASN A 317 -22.66 -13.51 11.38
CA ASN A 317 -21.53 -14.16 12.06
C ASN A 317 -20.53 -13.11 12.55
N PRO A 318 -20.79 -12.47 13.72
CA PRO A 318 -19.93 -11.41 14.23
C PRO A 318 -18.53 -11.92 14.58
N ALA A 319 -18.43 -13.16 15.08
CA ALA A 319 -17.15 -13.80 15.39
C ALA A 319 -16.33 -14.07 14.13
N GLY A 320 -16.95 -14.58 13.06
CA GLY A 320 -16.33 -14.76 11.75
C GLY A 320 -15.88 -13.43 11.12
N TYR A 321 -16.73 -12.40 11.16
CA TYR A 321 -16.39 -11.07 10.67
C TYR A 321 -15.20 -10.48 11.42
N LEU A 322 -15.23 -10.42 12.75
CA LEU A 322 -14.12 -9.87 13.54
C LEU A 322 -12.85 -10.71 13.40
N SER A 323 -12.95 -12.04 13.43
CA SER A 323 -11.77 -12.91 13.32
C SER A 323 -11.11 -12.88 11.95
N ARG A 324 -11.86 -12.68 10.85
CA ARG A 324 -11.30 -12.62 9.49
C ARG A 324 -10.97 -11.20 9.04
N ALA A 325 -11.91 -10.26 9.20
CA ALA A 325 -11.70 -8.88 8.82
C ALA A 325 -10.76 -8.13 9.75
N PHE A 326 -10.56 -8.63 10.99
CA PHE A 326 -9.58 -8.14 11.97
C PHE A 326 -8.68 -9.26 12.51
N GLU A 327 -8.17 -10.13 11.62
CA GLU A 327 -7.34 -11.29 11.98
C GLU A 327 -5.94 -10.88 12.50
N LEU A 328 -5.84 -10.47 13.77
CA LEU A 328 -4.59 -10.06 14.42
C LEU A 328 -3.58 -11.22 14.61
N THR A 329 -4.05 -12.47 14.48
CA THR A 329 -3.22 -13.68 14.63
C THR A 329 -2.52 -14.09 13.34
N ARG A 330 -2.94 -13.55 12.18
CA ARG A 330 -2.40 -13.96 10.88
C ARG A 330 -0.91 -13.66 10.80
N GLN A 331 -0.15 -14.66 10.37
CA GLN A 331 1.27 -14.50 10.08
C GLN A 331 1.49 -14.29 8.60
N PHE A 332 2.04 -13.12 8.26
CA PHE A 332 2.49 -12.84 6.91
C PHE A 332 3.77 -13.63 6.65
N MET A 333 3.87 -14.23 5.47
CA MET A 333 5.00 -15.07 5.09
C MET A 333 6.27 -14.23 4.97
N PHE A 334 7.38 -14.74 5.52
CA PHE A 334 8.68 -14.08 5.46
C PHE A 334 9.12 -13.74 4.02
N LYS A 335 8.79 -14.59 3.04
CA LYS A 335 9.15 -14.35 1.62
C LYS A 335 8.61 -13.03 1.05
N TRP A 336 7.47 -12.54 1.56
CA TRP A 336 6.78 -11.36 1.05
C TRP A 336 7.07 -10.08 1.85
N THR A 337 7.84 -10.14 2.92
CA THR A 337 8.14 -8.96 3.75
C THR A 337 9.15 -8.04 3.07
N VAL A 338 8.88 -6.74 3.11
CA VAL A 338 9.79 -5.70 2.65
C VAL A 338 10.69 -5.21 3.80
N ASN A 339 10.21 -5.30 5.05
CA ASN A 339 10.96 -4.90 6.24
C ASN A 339 11.39 -6.12 7.08
N TRP A 340 12.40 -5.94 7.93
CA TRP A 340 12.97 -6.97 8.81
C TRP A 340 13.51 -8.24 8.14
N ARG A 341 13.75 -8.25 6.81
CA ARG A 341 14.29 -9.42 6.11
C ARG A 341 15.70 -9.80 6.58
N PHE A 342 16.49 -8.80 6.96
CA PHE A 342 17.84 -8.99 7.49
C PHE A 342 17.89 -9.70 8.85
N VAL A 343 16.75 -9.83 9.54
CA VAL A 343 16.64 -10.45 10.87
C VAL A 343 16.59 -11.98 10.77
N GLY A 344 16.27 -12.53 9.59
CA GLY A 344 16.10 -13.97 9.35
C GLY A 344 14.70 -14.49 9.70
N GLU A 345 14.33 -15.61 9.07
CA GLU A 345 12.98 -16.17 9.16
C GLU A 345 12.60 -16.66 10.57
N GLU A 346 13.53 -17.35 11.25
CA GLU A 346 13.27 -17.91 12.59
C GLU A 346 12.92 -16.82 13.61
N LEU A 347 13.70 -15.73 13.62
CA LEU A 347 13.47 -14.62 14.53
C LEU A 347 12.23 -13.80 14.12
N PHE A 348 12.00 -13.64 12.81
CA PHE A 348 10.81 -12.97 12.27
C PHE A 348 9.49 -13.67 12.64
N LEU A 349 9.47 -15.01 12.62
CA LEU A 349 8.30 -15.81 13.00
C LEU A 349 8.13 -15.95 14.53
N SER A 350 9.14 -15.55 15.32
CA SER A 350 9.09 -15.70 16.77
C SER A 350 8.07 -14.78 17.44
N LYS A 351 7.33 -15.33 18.43
CA LYS A 351 6.40 -14.54 19.26
C LYS A 351 7.12 -13.45 20.06
N LYS A 352 8.36 -13.72 20.50
CA LYS A 352 9.20 -12.77 21.25
C LYS A 352 9.46 -11.51 20.42
N PHE A 353 9.81 -11.67 19.15
CA PHE A 353 10.04 -10.54 18.24
C PHE A 353 8.77 -9.72 18.01
N SER A 354 7.62 -10.38 17.79
CA SER A 354 6.34 -9.67 17.63
C SER A 354 5.94 -8.88 18.87
N LEU A 355 6.14 -9.43 20.07
CA LEU A 355 5.87 -8.73 21.34
C LEU A 355 6.84 -7.57 21.58
N ALA A 356 8.11 -7.73 21.21
CA ALA A 356 9.11 -6.66 21.30
C ALA A 356 8.74 -5.49 20.37
N LEU A 357 8.36 -5.76 19.12
CA LEU A 357 7.88 -4.72 18.19
C LEU A 357 6.63 -3.99 18.71
N LEU A 358 5.69 -4.73 19.31
CA LEU A 358 4.50 -4.13 19.93
C LEU A 358 4.87 -3.24 21.13
N ALA A 359 5.79 -3.69 22.00
CA ALA A 359 6.27 -2.89 23.13
C ALA A 359 6.95 -1.60 22.63
N ILE A 360 7.82 -1.69 21.62
CA ILE A 360 8.46 -0.54 20.98
C ILE A 360 7.40 0.41 20.40
N HIS A 361 6.36 -0.11 19.75
CA HIS A 361 5.28 0.69 19.21
C HIS A 361 4.58 1.52 20.30
N ILE A 362 4.20 0.90 21.41
CA ILE A 362 3.54 1.56 22.54
C ILE A 362 4.45 2.63 23.15
N VAL A 363 5.74 2.32 23.35
CA VAL A 363 6.72 3.27 23.88
C VAL A 363 6.89 4.48 22.96
N LEU A 364 7.00 4.27 21.64
CA LEU A 364 7.11 5.37 20.68
C LEU A 364 5.85 6.23 20.65
N LEU A 365 4.65 5.63 20.66
CA LEU A 365 3.40 6.38 20.75
C LEU A 365 3.33 7.21 22.04
N GLY A 366 3.74 6.65 23.18
CA GLY A 366 3.84 7.37 24.45
C GLY A 366 4.84 8.53 24.37
N ALA A 367 6.02 8.31 23.77
CA ALA A 367 7.03 9.35 23.58
C ALA A 367 6.48 10.49 22.70
N PHE A 368 5.82 10.19 21.59
CA PHE A 368 5.17 11.20 20.74
C PHE A 368 4.03 11.94 21.46
N ALA A 369 3.23 11.23 22.27
CA ALA A 369 2.17 11.84 23.05
C ALA A 369 2.71 12.87 24.05
N VAL A 370 3.74 12.50 24.81
CA VAL A 370 4.36 13.38 25.83
C VAL A 370 5.14 14.53 25.19
N THR A 371 5.93 14.25 24.16
CA THR A 371 6.85 15.25 23.58
C THR A 371 6.19 16.14 22.55
N GLY A 372 5.10 15.75 21.89
CA GLY A 372 4.57 16.46 20.73
C GLY A 372 3.06 16.60 20.74
N TRP A 373 2.34 15.48 20.74
CA TRP A 373 0.90 15.47 20.45
C TRP A 373 0.03 16.03 21.58
N LEU A 374 0.51 16.10 22.83
CA LEU A 374 -0.24 16.74 23.91
C LEU A 374 0.25 18.16 24.22
N ARG A 375 1.30 18.65 23.55
CA ARG A 375 1.83 20.01 23.78
C ARG A 375 0.77 21.11 23.68
N PRO A 376 -0.18 21.09 22.71
CA PRO A 376 -1.21 22.12 22.63
C PRO A 376 -2.11 22.20 23.88
N SER A 377 -2.24 21.13 24.66
CA SER A 377 -3.01 21.13 25.91
C SER A 377 -2.33 21.87 27.06
N GLY A 378 -1.03 22.17 26.95
CA GLY A 378 -0.23 22.80 28.00
C GLY A 378 -0.11 21.98 29.29
N SER A 379 -0.57 20.71 29.30
CA SER A 379 -0.64 19.85 30.48
C SER A 379 0.31 18.66 30.36
N SER A 380 0.81 18.15 31.49
CA SER A 380 1.51 16.87 31.52
C SER A 380 0.54 15.71 31.26
N LEU A 381 1.03 14.59 30.76
CA LEU A 381 0.20 13.42 30.40
C LEU A 381 -0.69 12.91 31.55
N PRO A 382 -0.22 12.80 32.81
CA PRO A 382 -1.08 12.38 33.93
C PRO A 382 -2.21 13.37 34.22
N VAL A 383 -1.90 14.68 34.21
CA VAL A 383 -2.88 15.75 34.44
C VAL A 383 -3.90 15.79 33.30
N PHE A 384 -3.45 15.57 32.06
CA PHE A 384 -4.32 15.45 30.91
C PHE A 384 -5.29 14.26 31.05
N ILE A 385 -4.82 13.08 31.45
CA ILE A 385 -5.69 11.93 31.67
C ILE A 385 -6.70 12.20 32.79
N GLN A 386 -6.25 12.80 33.91
CA GLN A 386 -7.14 13.16 35.02
C GLN A 386 -8.22 14.15 34.58
N ASN A 387 -7.85 15.20 33.85
CA ASN A 387 -8.79 16.19 33.34
C ASN A 387 -9.75 15.60 32.30
N LEU A 388 -9.30 14.62 31.50
CA LEU A 388 -10.13 13.90 30.54
C LEU A 388 -11.18 13.05 31.23
N LEU A 389 -10.76 12.25 32.23
CA LEU A 389 -11.66 11.43 33.04
C LEU A 389 -12.65 12.30 33.85
N ALA A 390 -12.22 13.47 34.30
CA ALA A 390 -13.08 14.43 34.98
C ALA A 390 -14.00 15.23 34.04
N GLY A 391 -13.90 15.06 32.72
CA GLY A 391 -14.67 15.81 31.73
C GLY A 391 -14.33 17.30 31.67
N ARG A 392 -13.19 17.73 32.22
CA ARG A 392 -12.77 19.14 32.33
C ARG A 392 -11.80 19.57 31.23
N GLN A 393 -11.63 18.75 30.20
CA GLN A 393 -10.71 19.05 29.10
C GLN A 393 -11.16 20.26 28.30
N ARG A 394 -10.25 21.22 28.16
CA ARG A 394 -10.47 22.42 27.36
C ARG A 394 -10.15 22.10 25.90
N THR A 395 -11.03 22.49 24.99
CA THR A 395 -10.77 22.39 23.57
C THR A 395 -9.70 23.39 23.15
N VAL A 396 -8.78 22.95 22.28
CA VAL A 396 -7.67 23.77 21.79
C VAL A 396 -7.79 23.93 20.28
N SER A 397 -7.58 25.14 19.79
CA SER A 397 -7.51 25.40 18.35
C SER A 397 -6.22 24.85 17.76
N LEU A 398 -6.30 23.69 17.11
CA LEU A 398 -5.18 23.05 16.43
C LEU A 398 -4.88 23.71 15.07
N SER A 399 -3.59 23.80 14.72
CA SER A 399 -3.14 24.25 13.40
C SER A 399 -3.17 23.11 12.37
N ARG A 400 -3.30 23.45 11.08
CA ARG A 400 -3.32 22.49 9.97
C ARG A 400 -2.04 21.64 9.86
N PRO A 401 -0.82 22.23 9.87
CA PRO A 401 0.40 21.43 9.83
C PRO A 401 0.55 20.53 11.06
N TYR A 402 0.07 20.97 12.22
CA TYR A 402 0.04 20.13 13.43
C TYR A 402 -0.79 18.86 13.21
N ILE A 403 -2.05 19.00 12.77
CA ILE A 403 -2.97 17.86 12.53
C ILE A 403 -2.34 16.84 11.57
N MET A 404 -1.81 17.32 10.43
CA MET A 404 -1.18 16.48 9.43
C MET A 404 0.08 15.78 9.99
N THR A 405 0.90 16.49 10.78
CA THR A 405 2.10 15.91 11.41
C THR A 405 1.75 14.82 12.41
N VAL A 406 0.74 15.03 13.26
CA VAL A 406 0.27 14.03 14.23
C VAL A 406 -0.23 12.78 13.53
N MET A 407 -1.07 12.93 12.49
CA MET A 407 -1.60 11.78 11.72
C MET A 407 -0.51 10.98 11.00
N LEU A 408 0.38 11.67 10.30
CA LEU A 408 1.44 11.00 9.53
C LEU A 408 2.52 10.40 10.44
N SER A 409 2.83 11.02 11.58
CA SER A 409 3.77 10.43 12.55
C SER A 409 3.21 9.16 13.19
N SER A 410 1.91 9.11 13.51
CA SER A 410 1.24 7.89 13.98
C SER A 410 1.31 6.76 12.96
N LEU A 411 1.04 7.08 11.69
CA LEU A 411 1.18 6.13 10.58
C LEU A 411 2.63 5.60 10.46
N ALA A 412 3.63 6.49 10.45
CA ALA A 412 5.03 6.11 10.30
C ALA A 412 5.54 5.23 11.45
N VAL A 413 5.16 5.55 12.70
CA VAL A 413 5.47 4.72 13.89
C VAL A 413 4.81 3.35 13.78
N GLY A 414 3.57 3.29 13.29
CA GLY A 414 2.86 2.05 13.00
C GLY A 414 3.58 1.17 11.97
N LEU A 415 4.00 1.75 10.85
CA LEU A 415 4.73 1.04 9.80
C LEU A 415 6.13 0.61 10.25
N LEU A 416 6.83 1.44 11.02
CA LEU A 416 8.15 1.12 11.57
C LEU A 416 8.09 -0.12 12.47
N CYS A 417 7.06 -0.21 13.32
CA CYS A 417 6.88 -1.31 14.24
C CYS A 417 6.07 -2.49 13.66
N ALA A 418 5.63 -2.40 12.41
CA ALA A 418 4.93 -3.50 11.77
C ALA A 418 5.89 -4.69 11.58
N ARG A 419 5.46 -5.89 11.97
CA ARG A 419 6.27 -7.10 11.77
C ARG A 419 6.50 -7.39 10.29
N SER A 420 5.48 -7.26 9.45
CA SER A 420 5.58 -7.46 8.01
C SER A 420 4.97 -6.29 7.27
N LEU A 421 5.69 -5.78 6.28
CA LEU A 421 5.21 -4.81 5.32
C LEU A 421 5.22 -5.46 3.94
N HIS A 422 4.09 -5.37 3.26
CA HIS A 422 3.98 -5.74 1.86
C HIS A 422 4.15 -4.49 1.01
N TYR A 423 4.55 -4.66 -0.24
CA TYR A 423 4.79 -3.52 -1.11
C TYR A 423 3.58 -2.60 -1.35
N GLN A 424 2.36 -3.08 -1.13
CA GLN A 424 1.13 -2.31 -1.19
C GLN A 424 1.11 -1.14 -0.19
N PHE A 425 1.75 -1.30 0.98
CA PHE A 425 1.81 -0.29 2.03
C PHE A 425 2.50 1.01 1.59
N PHE A 426 3.23 0.97 0.48
CA PHE A 426 3.86 2.15 -0.09
C PHE A 426 2.87 3.23 -0.53
N ALA A 427 1.60 2.87 -0.79
CA ALA A 427 0.52 3.82 -1.06
C ALA A 427 0.29 4.82 0.08
N TYR A 428 0.53 4.39 1.32
CA TYR A 428 0.38 5.24 2.50
C TYR A 428 1.66 6.02 2.80
N LEU A 429 2.82 5.40 2.58
CA LEU A 429 4.12 5.94 2.98
C LEU A 429 4.69 6.95 1.99
N SER A 430 4.62 6.69 0.69
CA SER A 430 5.28 7.48 -0.37
C SER A 430 4.99 8.98 -0.28
N TRP A 431 3.72 9.35 -0.10
CA TRP A 431 3.30 10.75 0.08
C TRP A 431 3.45 11.28 1.51
N ALA A 432 3.61 10.41 2.51
CA ALA A 432 3.86 10.84 3.90
C ALA A 432 5.32 11.25 4.11
N THR A 433 6.25 10.57 3.45
CA THR A 433 7.69 10.69 3.68
C THR A 433 8.26 12.09 3.44
N PRO A 434 8.02 12.78 2.30
CA PRO A 434 8.55 14.12 2.09
C PRO A 434 8.09 15.11 3.16
N PHE A 435 6.82 15.01 3.58
CA PHE A 435 6.27 15.87 4.63
C PHE A 435 6.93 15.61 5.99
N LEU A 436 7.06 14.35 6.40
CA LEU A 436 7.65 14.00 7.70
C LEU A 436 9.13 14.36 7.78
N LEU A 437 9.90 14.13 6.72
CA LEU A 437 11.31 14.54 6.66
C LEU A 437 11.47 16.06 6.73
N TRP A 438 10.56 16.81 6.11
CA TRP A 438 10.54 18.27 6.25
C TRP A 438 10.19 18.70 7.68
N ARG A 439 9.17 18.09 8.31
CA ARG A 439 8.82 18.38 9.72
C ARG A 439 9.93 17.94 10.69
N ALA A 440 10.70 16.92 10.36
CA ALA A 440 11.90 16.52 11.08
C ALA A 440 13.05 17.56 11.00
N GLY A 441 12.92 18.59 10.15
CA GLY A 441 13.97 19.58 9.95
C GLY A 441 15.14 19.08 9.10
N SER A 442 14.93 18.01 8.32
CA SER A 442 15.98 17.48 7.44
C SER A 442 16.36 18.48 6.35
N HIS A 443 17.66 18.63 6.11
CA HIS A 443 18.17 19.42 4.99
C HIS A 443 17.60 18.90 3.66
N PRO A 444 17.21 19.76 2.70
CA PRO A 444 16.58 19.31 1.45
C PRO A 444 17.36 18.21 0.72
N ILE A 445 18.70 18.30 0.64
CA ILE A 445 19.55 17.28 0.01
C ILE A 445 19.36 15.91 0.68
N LEU A 446 19.42 15.84 2.00
CA LEU A 446 19.23 14.60 2.75
C LEU A 446 17.81 14.06 2.55
N LEU A 447 16.81 14.94 2.48
CA LEU A 447 15.43 14.57 2.21
C LEU A 447 15.28 13.91 0.84
N TYR A 448 15.86 14.48 -0.23
CA TYR A 448 15.85 13.86 -1.56
C TYR A 448 16.58 12.52 -1.58
N LEU A 449 17.71 12.41 -0.88
CA LEU A 449 18.46 11.15 -0.78
C LEU A 449 17.65 10.06 -0.06
N ILE A 450 17.06 10.37 1.10
CA ILE A 450 16.23 9.40 1.84
C ILE A 450 15.01 9.00 1.01
N TRP A 451 14.36 9.95 0.34
CA TRP A 451 13.23 9.67 -0.54
C TRP A 451 13.64 8.73 -1.70
N ALA A 452 14.76 9.00 -2.36
CA ALA A 452 15.25 8.17 -3.47
C ALA A 452 15.67 6.77 -3.02
N MET A 453 16.36 6.66 -1.88
CA MET A 453 16.70 5.37 -1.27
C MET A 453 15.45 4.58 -0.90
N GLN A 454 14.42 5.25 -0.35
CA GLN A 454 13.16 4.61 -0.05
C GLN A 454 12.46 4.13 -1.33
N GLU A 455 12.33 4.98 -2.35
CA GLU A 455 11.74 4.58 -3.64
C GLU A 455 12.48 3.37 -4.24
N TRP A 456 13.82 3.37 -4.23
CA TRP A 456 14.61 2.21 -4.66
C TRP A 456 14.29 0.96 -3.85
N ALA A 457 14.33 1.03 -2.52
CA ALA A 457 14.15 -0.12 -1.65
C ALA A 457 12.79 -0.81 -1.81
N TRP A 458 11.74 -0.03 -2.07
CA TRP A 458 10.37 -0.53 -2.31
C TRP A 458 10.14 -1.02 -3.75
N ASN A 459 11.07 -0.80 -4.67
CA ASN A 459 11.03 -1.34 -6.03
C ASN A 459 11.88 -2.62 -6.21
N VAL A 460 12.75 -2.96 -5.26
CA VAL A 460 13.52 -4.21 -5.28
C VAL A 460 12.61 -5.40 -4.95
N PHE A 461 12.40 -6.31 -5.91
CA PHE A 461 11.61 -7.53 -5.75
C PHE A 461 12.36 -8.76 -6.27
N PRO A 462 12.41 -9.87 -5.51
CA PRO A 462 12.07 -9.98 -4.09
C PRO A 462 12.98 -9.07 -3.23
N SER A 463 12.53 -8.74 -2.02
CA SER A 463 13.30 -7.85 -1.14
C SER A 463 14.65 -8.48 -0.76
N THR A 464 15.66 -7.66 -0.53
CA THR A 464 16.99 -8.09 -0.07
C THR A 464 17.24 -7.61 1.36
N ASN A 465 18.27 -8.12 2.02
CA ASN A 465 18.66 -7.61 3.35
C ASN A 465 18.98 -6.12 3.28
N LEU A 466 19.67 -5.68 2.23
CA LEU A 466 20.01 -4.26 2.03
C LEU A 466 18.76 -3.40 1.82
N SER A 467 17.86 -3.77 0.89
CA SER A 467 16.64 -3.00 0.66
C SER A 467 15.76 -2.97 1.91
N SER A 468 15.70 -4.07 2.65
CA SER A 468 14.96 -4.15 3.92
C SER A 468 15.53 -3.25 5.02
N VAL A 469 16.86 -3.18 5.18
CA VAL A 469 17.50 -2.25 6.11
C VAL A 469 17.18 -0.81 5.72
N VAL A 470 17.24 -0.47 4.43
CA VAL A 470 16.92 0.87 3.94
C VAL A 470 15.48 1.27 4.26
N VAL A 471 14.51 0.36 4.12
CA VAL A 471 13.10 0.63 4.50
C VAL A 471 12.98 0.95 5.98
N VAL A 472 13.60 0.15 6.85
CA VAL A 472 13.55 0.37 8.31
C VAL A 472 14.24 1.70 8.68
N LEU A 473 15.41 1.97 8.10
CA LEU A 473 16.17 3.20 8.36
C LEU A 473 15.42 4.44 7.86
N ALA A 474 14.75 4.38 6.71
CA ALA A 474 13.95 5.50 6.20
C ALA A 474 12.75 5.80 7.11
N LEU A 475 12.04 4.77 7.60
CA LEU A 475 10.94 4.92 8.57
C LEU A 475 11.43 5.43 9.94
N ALA A 476 12.61 4.97 10.37
CA ALA A 476 13.27 5.43 11.58
C ALA A 476 13.68 6.90 11.46
N ALA A 477 14.26 7.32 10.33
CA ALA A 477 14.64 8.71 10.08
C ALA A 477 13.42 9.65 10.11
N GLN A 478 12.28 9.22 9.55
CA GLN A 478 11.03 9.96 9.64
C GLN A 478 10.54 10.08 11.09
N SER A 479 10.46 8.96 11.81
CA SER A 479 9.88 8.92 13.15
C SER A 479 10.77 9.61 14.18
N PHE A 480 12.04 9.20 14.29
CA PHE A 480 12.98 9.80 15.25
C PHE A 480 13.35 11.23 14.88
N GLY A 481 13.40 11.58 13.59
CA GLY A 481 13.63 12.96 13.17
C GLY A 481 12.52 13.91 13.63
N VAL A 482 11.25 13.52 13.45
CA VAL A 482 10.11 14.32 13.96
C VAL A 482 10.11 14.37 15.49
N LEU A 483 10.46 13.27 16.16
CA LEU A 483 10.52 13.21 17.62
C LEU A 483 11.62 14.14 18.18
N ALA A 484 12.82 14.09 17.59
CA ALA A 484 13.95 14.94 17.97
C ALA A 484 13.64 16.42 17.72
N ASN A 485 12.99 16.73 16.60
CA ASN A 485 12.55 18.09 16.28
C ASN A 485 11.15 18.43 16.79
N SER A 486 10.64 17.74 17.83
CA SER A 486 9.25 17.87 18.29
C SER A 486 8.81 19.32 18.55
N ALA A 487 9.73 20.19 19.01
CA ALA A 487 9.44 21.59 19.32
C ALA A 487 8.94 22.35 18.09
N SER A 488 9.71 22.28 17.00
CA SER A 488 9.36 22.91 15.74
C SER A 488 8.34 22.09 14.94
N ALA A 489 8.41 20.75 15.04
CA ALA A 489 7.56 19.82 14.30
C ALA A 489 6.08 19.85 14.74
N PHE A 490 5.79 20.22 15.99
CA PHE A 490 4.42 20.38 16.50
C PHE A 490 4.05 21.81 16.86
N ASP A 491 4.90 22.78 16.49
CA ASP A 491 4.66 24.18 16.81
C ASP A 491 3.38 24.70 16.14
N ASN A 492 2.45 25.17 16.97
CA ASN A 492 1.29 25.93 16.51
C ASN A 492 1.75 27.34 16.16
N MET A 493 2.51 27.51 15.06
CA MET A 493 2.79 28.83 14.54
C MET A 493 1.47 29.47 14.08
N ARG A 494 0.82 30.16 15.02
CA ARG A 494 -0.04 31.30 14.72
C ARG A 494 0.86 32.27 13.95
N SER A 495 0.44 32.63 12.75
CA SER A 495 1.13 33.56 11.87
C SER A 495 1.71 34.73 12.65
N LYS A 496 3.04 34.79 12.74
CA LYS A 496 3.83 35.91 13.28
C LYS A 496 3.74 37.18 12.40
N LEU A 497 2.60 37.38 11.72
CA LEU A 497 2.35 38.43 10.73
C LEU A 497 1.22 39.40 11.14
N SER A 498 0.72 39.33 12.38
CA SER A 498 -0.20 40.35 12.95
C SER A 498 0.45 41.13 14.11
N GLY A 499 1.76 41.33 14.04
CA GLY A 499 2.56 42.06 15.03
C GLY A 499 3.35 43.20 14.39
N LYS A 500 2.68 44.02 13.57
CA LYS A 500 3.07 45.43 13.43
C LYS A 500 1.87 46.24 13.90
N GLU A 501 1.84 46.43 15.21
CA GLU A 501 1.20 47.60 15.80
C GLU A 501 1.72 48.82 15.05
N HIS A 502 0.83 49.57 14.41
CA HIS A 502 1.08 50.97 14.11
C HIS A 502 1.12 51.67 15.46
N ILE A 503 2.32 51.82 16.02
CA ILE A 503 2.63 52.83 17.02
C ILE A 503 3.44 53.90 16.30
N GLN A 504 2.87 55.11 16.38
CA GLN A 504 3.31 56.43 15.91
C GLN A 504 3.07 56.75 14.44
#